data_AF-A0A967GN89-F1
#
_entry.id   AF-A0A967GN89-F1
#
_cell.length_a   1.000
_cell.length_b   1.000
_cell.length_c   1.000
_cell.angle_alpha   90.00
_cell.angle_beta   90.00
_cell.angle_gamma   90.00
#
_symmetry.space_group_name_H-M   'P 1'
#
loop_
_entity.id
_entity.type
_entity.pdbx_description
1 polymer ?
#
loop_
_entity_poly.entity_id
_entity_poly.type
_entity_poly.pdbx_seq_one_letter_code
_entity_poly.pdbx_strand_id
1 'polypeptide(L)' 'RRCKLRNRGARFARFTVLVQTRCPAVLVECGFMSNPSERARCATSSFQSNAALAIAEGIRKYRWR' A
#
# COMPACT_ATOMS: atom_id res chain seq x y z
N ARG A 1 9.38 1.30 -10.82
CA ARG A 1 8.63 1.20 -9.53
C ARG A 1 8.89 -0.18 -8.92
N ARG A 2 9.19 -0.27 -7.63
CA ARG A 2 9.62 -1.52 -6.96
C ARG A 2 8.61 -2.67 -7.08
N CYS A 3 7.31 -2.41 -6.90
CA CYS A 3 6.27 -3.47 -6.91
C CYS A 3 5.67 -3.80 -8.29
N LYS A 4 6.09 -3.13 -9.37
CA LYS A 4 5.59 -3.32 -10.76
C LYS A 4 4.06 -3.44 -10.93
N LEU A 5 3.28 -2.76 -10.10
CA LEU A 5 1.81 -2.68 -10.20
C LEU A 5 1.36 -1.38 -10.86
N ARG A 6 0.15 -1.39 -11.46
CA ARG A 6 -0.50 -0.19 -11.98
C ARG A 6 -0.83 0.75 -10.82
N ASN A 7 -0.46 2.02 -10.94
CA ASN A 7 -0.86 3.04 -9.98
C ASN A 7 -2.35 3.35 -10.14
N ARG A 8 -3.15 3.15 -9.09
CA ARG A 8 -4.60 3.40 -9.09
C ARG A 8 -4.99 4.71 -8.40
N GLY A 9 -4.01 5.49 -7.95
CA GLY A 9 -4.19 6.78 -7.29
C GLY A 9 -4.63 6.66 -5.83
N ALA A 10 -4.66 7.79 -5.14
CA ALA A 10 -5.28 7.90 -3.83
C ALA A 10 -6.80 8.05 -3.99
N ARG A 11 -7.56 7.45 -3.07
CA ARG A 11 -9.02 7.54 -3.05
C ARG A 11 -9.49 7.87 -1.64
N PHE A 12 -10.55 8.66 -1.56
CA PHE A 12 -11.23 8.94 -0.30
C PHE A 12 -12.28 7.88 -0.04
N ALA A 13 -12.27 7.33 1.17
CA ALA A 13 -13.24 6.34 1.62
C ALA A 13 -13.41 6.45 3.14
N ARG A 14 -14.60 6.13 3.64
CA ARG A 14 -14.95 6.20 5.07
C ARG A 14 -14.77 4.85 5.77
N PHE A 15 -13.61 4.23 5.61
CA PHE A 15 -13.30 3.01 6.34
C PHE A 15 -13.17 3.30 7.83
N THR A 16 -13.74 2.46 8.70
CA THR A 16 -13.72 2.65 10.16
C THR A 16 -12.32 2.91 10.70
N VAL A 17 -11.33 2.15 10.21
CA VAL A 17 -9.91 2.29 10.57
C VAL A 17 -9.30 3.64 10.19
N LEU A 18 -9.86 4.34 9.19
CA LEU A 18 -9.42 5.67 8.79
C LEU A 18 -10.17 6.77 9.54
N VAL A 19 -11.48 6.57 9.76
CA VAL A 19 -12.35 7.61 10.35
C VAL A 19 -12.20 7.70 11.87
N GLN A 20 -11.96 6.57 12.55
CA GLN A 20 -11.90 6.53 14.03
C GLN A 20 -10.48 6.75 14.59
N THR A 21 -9.47 6.89 13.72
CA THR A 21 -8.08 7.09 14.15
C THR A 21 -7.83 8.57 14.45
N ARG A 22 -7.15 8.88 15.58
CA ARG A 22 -6.91 10.25 16.07
C ARG A 22 -5.64 10.91 15.50
N CYS A 23 -4.98 10.26 14.54
CA CYS A 23 -3.78 10.74 13.87
C CYS A 23 -3.91 10.55 12.35
N PRO A 24 -3.02 11.14 11.53
CA PRO A 24 -3.05 10.93 10.08
C PRO A 24 -3.00 9.45 9.72
N ALA A 25 -4.01 8.97 8.97
CA ALA A 25 -4.19 7.56 8.64
C ALA A 25 -4.39 7.35 7.14
N VAL A 26 -3.81 6.28 6.60
CA VAL A 26 -4.02 5.81 5.22
C VAL A 26 -4.14 4.30 5.19
N LEU A 27 -4.94 3.76 4.27
CA LEU A 27 -5.05 2.33 3.99
C LEU A 27 -4.43 2.06 2.63
N VAL A 28 -3.50 1.10 2.58
CA VAL A 28 -2.76 0.77 1.36
C VAL A 28 -3.22 -0.59 0.82
N GLU A 29 -3.92 -0.57 -0.30
CA GLU A 29 -4.26 -1.78 -1.05
C GLU A 29 -3.07 -2.22 -1.91
N CYS A 30 -2.38 -3.29 -1.47
CA CYS A 30 -1.14 -3.74 -2.09
C CYS A 30 -1.34 -4.51 -3.41
N GLY A 31 -2.55 -4.99 -3.73
CA GLY A 31 -2.84 -5.74 -4.95
C GLY A 31 -4.18 -6.46 -4.85
N PHE A 32 -4.69 -6.95 -5.99
CA PHE A 32 -5.96 -7.67 -6.05
C PHE A 32 -5.78 -9.18 -5.94
N MET A 33 -6.31 -9.80 -4.88
CA MET A 33 -6.32 -11.27 -4.75
C MET A 33 -7.23 -11.94 -5.78
N SER A 34 -8.25 -11.23 -6.25
CA SER A 34 -9.17 -11.69 -7.30
C SER A 34 -8.53 -11.73 -8.69
N ASN A 35 -7.38 -11.07 -8.90
CA ASN A 35 -6.61 -11.17 -10.14
C ASN A 35 -5.51 -12.23 -9.96
N PRO A 36 -5.52 -13.35 -10.72
CA PRO A 36 -4.55 -14.43 -10.54
C PRO A 36 -3.09 -14.00 -10.65
N SER A 37 -2.80 -13.08 -11.58
CA SER A 37 -1.44 -12.58 -11.81
C SER A 37 -0.96 -11.65 -10.69
N GLU A 38 -1.82 -10.77 -10.18
CA GLU A 38 -1.48 -9.93 -9.01
C GLU A 38 -1.35 -10.79 -7.75
N ARG A 39 -2.26 -11.75 -7.52
CA ARG A 39 -2.21 -12.68 -6.39
C ARG A 39 -0.91 -13.50 -6.37
N ALA A 40 -0.53 -14.12 -7.49
CA ALA A 40 0.71 -14.89 -7.59
C ALA A 40 1.93 -14.02 -7.26
N ARG A 41 1.92 -12.76 -7.69
CA ARG A 41 2.98 -11.80 -7.37
C ARG A 41 3.00 -11.42 -5.89
N CYS A 42 1.85 -11.14 -5.29
CA CYS A 42 1.73 -10.81 -3.87
C CYS A 42 2.22 -11.93 -2.93
N ALA A 43 2.16 -13.18 -3.39
CA ALA A 43 2.70 -14.33 -2.66
C ALA A 43 4.24 -14.41 -2.68
N THR A 44 4.93 -13.65 -3.54
CA THR A 44 6.40 -13.69 -3.61
C THR A 44 7.05 -12.84 -2.51
N SER A 45 8.13 -13.35 -1.92
CA SER A 45 8.92 -12.63 -0.91
C SER A 45 9.49 -11.31 -1.47
N SER A 46 9.94 -11.32 -2.73
CA SER A 46 10.48 -10.12 -3.38
C SER A 46 9.43 -9.02 -3.50
N PHE A 47 8.17 -9.34 -3.80
CA PHE A 47 7.09 -8.36 -3.83
C PHE A 47 6.81 -7.79 -2.44
N GLN A 48 6.71 -8.66 -1.43
CA GLN A 48 6.43 -8.26 -0.05
C GLN A 48 7.52 -7.33 0.49
N SER A 49 8.80 -7.68 0.29
CA SER A 49 9.95 -6.83 0.67
C SER A 49 9.91 -5.48 -0.05
N ASN A 50 9.63 -5.48 -1.36
CA ASN A 50 9.52 -4.25 -2.15
C ASN A 50 8.36 -3.36 -1.69
N ALA A 51 7.22 -3.94 -1.32
CA ALA A 51 6.07 -3.22 -0.80
C ALA A 51 6.37 -2.61 0.57
N ALA A 52 6.95 -3.39 1.48
CA ALA A 52 7.34 -2.93 2.81
C ALA A 52 8.34 -1.76 2.74
N LEU A 53 9.38 -1.88 1.91
CA LEU A 53 10.36 -0.81 1.70
C LEU A 53 9.70 0.46 1.15
N ALA A 54 8.81 0.33 0.17
CA ALA A 54 8.12 1.49 -0.41
C ALA A 54 7.20 2.19 0.62
N ILE A 55 6.52 1.43 1.48
CA ILE A 55 5.68 1.99 2.55
C ILE A 55 6.54 2.70 3.58
N ALA A 56 7.63 2.07 4.05
CA ALA A 56 8.55 2.66 5.02
C ALA A 56 9.18 3.97 4.51
N GLU A 57 9.62 3.98 3.25
CA GLU A 57 10.13 5.20 2.59
C GLU A 57 9.07 6.30 2.51
N GLY A 58 7.82 5.95 2.19
CA GLY A 58 6.70 6.88 2.16
C GLY A 58 6.41 7.52 3.51
N ILE A 59 6.34 6.72 4.58
CA ILE A 59 6.14 7.20 5.95
C ILE A 59 7.29 8.09 6.39
N ARG A 60 8.54 7.67 6.14
CA ARG A 60 9.71 8.48 6.44
C ARG A 60 9.59 9.84 5.75
N LYS A 61 9.33 9.86 4.44
CA LYS A 61 9.21 11.10 3.66
C LYS A 61 8.08 12.02 4.12
N TYR A 62 6.97 11.46 4.61
CA TYR A 62 5.89 12.24 5.21
C TYR A 62 6.32 12.89 6.52
N ARG A 63 7.06 12.18 7.38
CA ARG A 63 7.51 12.69 8.68
C ARG A 63 8.55 13.82 8.58
N TRP A 64 9.31 13.89 7.48
CA TRP A 64 10.30 14.94 7.23
C TRP A 64 9.75 16.12 6.40
N ARG A 65 8.43 16.16 6.15
CA ARG A 65 7.74 17.33 5.60
C ARG A 65 7.01 18.04 6.72
#